data_AF-A0A1D8JGE0-F1
#
_entry.id   AF-A0A1D8JGE0-F1
#
_cell.length_a   1.000
_cell.length_b   1.000
_cell.length_c   1.000
_cell.angle_alpha   90.00
_cell.angle_beta   90.00
_cell.angle_gamma   90.00
#
_symmetry.space_group_name_H-M   'P 1'
#
loop_
_entity.id
_entity.type
_entity.pdbx_description
1 polymer ?
#
loop_
_entity_poly.entity_id
_entity_poly.type
_entity_poly.pdbx_seq_one_letter_code
_entity_poly.pdbx_strand_id
1 'polypeptide(L)'
;MKSITINALIVDEAHYIKNPEAKRSKSVYQLASIADYALFMSGTPLENRLEEMKQLIAVLQPNIAEMLSNELHLLHPNEFKKTIAPVYLRRNRKEVLKELPELEIIPQWMDFGENEQERYERAVS
;
A
#
# COMPACT_ATOMS: atom_id res chain seq x y z
N MET A 1 -24.92 8.23 -26.34
CA MET A 1 -23.57 8.41 -25.74
C MET A 1 -22.67 7.32 -26.28
N LYS A 2 -21.50 7.66 -26.86
CA LYS A 2 -20.51 6.66 -27.26
C LYS A 2 -20.00 5.97 -25.99
N SER A 3 -20.04 4.64 -25.93
CA SER A 3 -19.37 3.91 -24.85
C SER A 3 -17.87 4.13 -25.00
N ILE A 4 -17.24 4.67 -23.96
CA ILE A 4 -15.78 4.69 -23.88
C ILE A 4 -15.35 3.29 -23.50
N THR A 5 -14.55 2.66 -24.36
CA THR A 5 -13.82 1.43 -24.04
C THR A 5 -12.44 1.83 -23.54
N ILE A 6 -12.04 1.32 -22.37
CA ILE A 6 -10.71 1.56 -21.79
C ILE A 6 -9.91 0.27 -21.96
N ASN A 7 -8.88 0.26 -22.81
CA ASN A 7 -8.06 -0.96 -22.94
C ASN A 7 -7.10 -1.14 -21.77
N ALA A 8 -6.60 -0.05 -21.19
CA ALA A 8 -5.71 -0.11 -20.03
C ALA A 8 -5.94 1.09 -19.11
N LEU A 9 -6.01 0.82 -17.81
CA LEU A 9 -6.00 1.81 -16.74
C LEU A 9 -4.71 1.66 -15.93
N ILE A 10 -3.93 2.73 -15.83
CA ILE A 10 -2.72 2.77 -15.01
C ILE A 10 -2.96 3.77 -13.88
N VAL A 11 -2.87 3.28 -12.64
CA VAL A 11 -3.05 4.11 -11.44
C VAL A 11 -1.71 4.21 -10.73
N ASP A 12 -1.10 5.38 -10.84
CA ASP A 12 0.10 5.71 -10.08
C ASP A 12 -0.26 6.15 -8.65
N GLU A 13 0.65 5.90 -7.72
CA GLU A 13 0.46 6.09 -6.28
C GLU A 13 -0.86 5.52 -5.75
N ALA A 14 -1.11 4.24 -6.05
CA ALA A 14 -2.32 3.52 -5.70
C ALA A 14 -2.61 3.49 -4.18
N HIS A 15 -1.64 3.81 -3.32
CA HIS A 15 -1.88 4.02 -1.91
C HIS A 15 -2.89 5.17 -1.62
N TYR A 16 -3.14 6.08 -2.57
CA TYR A 16 -4.20 7.10 -2.47
C TYR A 16 -5.62 6.58 -2.64
N ILE A 17 -5.79 5.40 -3.23
CA ILE A 17 -7.11 4.80 -3.48
C ILE A 17 -7.44 3.66 -2.51
N LYS A 18 -6.61 3.41 -1.50
CA LYS A 18 -6.82 2.30 -0.55
C LYS A 18 -8.13 2.38 0.23
N ASN A 19 -8.70 3.56 0.48
CA ASN A 19 -9.97 3.68 1.20
C ASN A 19 -11.18 3.57 0.25
N PRO A 20 -11.96 2.48 0.25
CA PRO A 20 -13.08 2.30 -0.68
C PRO A 20 -14.17 3.35 -0.54
N GLU A 21 -14.30 4.00 0.61
CA GLU A 21 -15.31 5.05 0.83
C GLU A 21 -14.95 6.39 0.19
N ALA A 22 -13.67 6.60 -0.12
CA ALA A 22 -13.20 7.83 -0.74
C ALA A 22 -13.77 7.98 -2.15
N LYS A 23 -14.21 9.19 -2.51
CA LYS A 23 -14.72 9.51 -3.85
C LYS A 23 -13.71 9.11 -4.95
N ARG A 24 -12.43 9.36 -4.70
CA ARG A 24 -11.34 9.00 -5.61
C ARG A 24 -11.30 7.49 -5.89
N SER A 25 -11.37 6.68 -4.84
CA SER A 25 -11.38 5.22 -4.94
C SER A 25 -12.60 4.74 -5.71
N LYS A 26 -13.80 5.24 -5.37
CA LYS A 26 -15.04 4.90 -6.08
C LYS A 26 -14.93 5.17 -7.58
N SER A 27 -14.43 6.35 -7.97
CA SER A 27 -14.23 6.69 -9.38
C SER A 27 -13.20 5.80 -10.07
N VAL A 28 -12.05 5.53 -9.42
CA VAL A 28 -11.00 4.70 -10.00
C VAL A 28 -11.45 3.24 -10.14
N TYR A 29 -12.19 2.71 -9.16
CA TYR A 29 -12.69 1.34 -9.20
C TYR A 29 -13.74 1.15 -10.29
N GLN A 30 -14.61 2.15 -10.51
CA GLN A 30 -15.53 2.14 -11.65
C GLN A 30 -14.79 2.11 -12.98
N LEU A 31 -13.74 2.92 -13.13
CA LEU A 31 -12.90 2.89 -14.33
C LEU A 31 -12.19 1.53 -14.49
N ALA A 32 -11.70 0.95 -13.40
CA ALA A 32 -11.04 -0.35 -13.42
C ALA A 32 -12.00 -1.48 -13.85
N SER A 33 -13.27 -1.42 -13.44
CA SER A 33 -14.29 -2.43 -13.81
C SER A 33 -14.68 -2.46 -15.28
N ILE A 34 -14.41 -1.37 -16.03
CA ILE A 34 -14.69 -1.29 -17.47
C ILE A 34 -13.41 -1.33 -18.31
N ALA A 35 -12.25 -1.46 -17.66
CA ALA A 35 -10.97 -1.53 -18.33
C ALA A 35 -10.62 -2.98 -18.65
N ASP A 36 -10.10 -3.25 -19.86
CA ASP A 36 -9.64 -4.59 -20.23
C ASP A 36 -8.40 -5.01 -19.39
N TYR A 37 -7.61 -4.03 -18.97
CA TYR A 37 -6.43 -4.22 -18.12
C TYR A 37 -6.31 -3.09 -17.08
N ALA A 38 -5.92 -3.43 -15.86
CA ALA A 38 -5.66 -2.46 -14.80
C ALA A 38 -4.30 -2.74 -14.14
N LEU A 39 -3.49 -1.70 -13.97
CA LEU A 39 -2.20 -1.74 -13.32
C LEU A 39 -2.14 -0.69 -12.22
N PHE A 40 -1.93 -1.13 -10.98
CA PHE A 40 -1.72 -0.24 -9.84
C PHE A 40 -0.25 -0.20 -9.49
N MET A 41 0.31 1.00 -9.41
CA MET A 41 1.70 1.26 -9.04
C MET A 41 1.73 2.04 -7.74
N SER A 42 2.67 1.71 -6.84
CA SER A 42 2.88 2.44 -5.60
C SER A 42 4.34 2.37 -5.20
N GLY A 43 4.93 3.51 -4.83
CA GLY A 43 6.26 3.55 -4.25
C GLY A 43 6.29 3.08 -2.79
N THR A 44 5.14 3.10 -2.11
CA THR A 44 5.02 2.69 -0.71
C THR A 44 4.63 1.21 -0.62
N PRO A 45 5.26 0.43 0.29
CA PRO A 45 4.85 -0.95 0.53
C PRO A 45 3.40 -0.98 0.98
N LEU A 46 2.57 -1.78 0.31
CA LEU A 46 1.18 -2.03 0.70
C LEU A 46 1.08 -3.01 1.89
N GLU A 47 2.09 -3.02 2.77
CA GLU A 47 2.30 -4.05 3.80
C GLU A 47 1.80 -3.62 5.20
N ASN A 48 1.50 -2.33 5.42
CA ASN A 48 1.22 -1.83 6.78
C ASN A 48 -0.13 -2.31 7.35
N ARG A 49 -1.11 -2.63 6.50
CA ARG A 49 -2.42 -3.15 6.90
C ARG A 49 -2.92 -4.12 5.82
N LEU A 50 -3.07 -5.40 6.17
CA LEU A 50 -3.53 -6.43 5.24
C LEU A 50 -4.84 -6.03 4.53
N GLU A 51 -5.76 -5.42 5.25
CA GLU A 51 -7.05 -5.00 4.67
C GLU A 51 -6.90 -3.94 3.56
N GLU A 52 -5.93 -3.03 3.66
CA GLU A 52 -5.66 -2.07 2.58
C GLU A 52 -5.11 -2.77 1.33
N MET A 53 -4.24 -3.75 1.53
CA MET A 53 -3.70 -4.57 0.44
C MET A 53 -4.81 -5.39 -0.22
N LYS A 54 -5.66 -6.04 0.58
CA LYS A 54 -6.81 -6.80 0.11
C LYS A 54 -7.77 -5.94 -0.70
N GLN A 55 -8.04 -4.72 -0.26
CA GLN A 55 -8.90 -3.78 -0.99
C GLN A 55 -8.36 -3.46 -2.39
N LEU A 56 -7.06 -3.21 -2.53
CA LEU A 56 -6.45 -2.94 -3.83
C LEU A 56 -6.37 -4.20 -4.71
N ILE A 57 -6.01 -5.34 -4.13
CA ILE A 57 -5.98 -6.62 -4.86
C ILE A 57 -7.38 -7.03 -5.30
N ALA A 58 -8.42 -6.80 -4.51
CA ALA A 58 -9.79 -7.17 -4.87
C ALA A 58 -10.27 -6.50 -6.16
N VAL A 59 -9.75 -5.31 -6.47
CA VAL A 59 -10.05 -4.59 -7.73
C VAL A 59 -9.35 -5.24 -8.93
N LEU A 60 -8.17 -5.83 -8.74
CA LEU A 60 -7.36 -6.41 -9.81
C LEU A 60 -7.59 -7.92 -10.00
N GLN A 61 -7.71 -8.66 -8.89
CA GLN A 61 -7.80 -10.11 -8.80
C GLN A 61 -8.64 -10.50 -7.56
N PRO A 62 -9.98 -10.47 -7.64
CA PRO A 62 -10.87 -10.73 -6.50
C PRO A 62 -10.65 -12.10 -5.86
N ASN A 63 -10.45 -13.15 -6.68
CA ASN A 63 -10.19 -14.51 -6.18
C ASN A 63 -8.94 -14.60 -5.29
N ILE A 64 -7.89 -13.83 -5.61
CA ILE A 64 -6.68 -13.79 -4.78
C ILE A 64 -6.99 -13.06 -3.47
N ALA A 65 -7.71 -11.93 -3.52
CA ALA A 65 -8.06 -11.16 -2.32
C ALA A 65 -8.89 -11.97 -1.32
N GLU A 66 -9.79 -12.83 -1.80
CA GLU A 66 -10.60 -13.72 -0.95
C GLU A 66 -9.77 -14.77 -0.20
N MET A 67 -8.65 -15.22 -0.78
CA MET A 67 -7.72 -16.15 -0.14
C MET A 67 -6.90 -15.50 0.98
N LEU A 68 -6.84 -14.16 1.03
CA LEU A 68 -6.00 -13.45 2.01
C LEU A 68 -6.72 -13.31 3.36
N SER A 69 -6.13 -13.93 4.37
CA SER A 69 -6.58 -13.84 5.77
C SER A 69 -5.45 -13.35 6.69
N ASN A 70 -5.82 -12.82 7.86
CA ASN A 70 -4.83 -12.46 8.89
C ASN A 70 -4.02 -13.68 9.35
N GLU A 71 -4.65 -14.85 9.40
CA GLU A 71 -3.98 -16.11 9.73
C GLU A 71 -2.90 -16.45 8.70
N LEU A 72 -3.23 -16.41 7.40
CA LEU A 72 -2.27 -16.64 6.32
C LEU A 72 -1.13 -15.63 6.36
N HIS A 73 -1.44 -14.35 6.57
CA HIS A 73 -0.46 -13.27 6.61
C HIS A 73 0.52 -13.39 7.79
N LEU A 74 0.03 -13.77 8.98
CA LEU A 74 0.82 -13.77 10.21
C LEU A 74 1.50 -15.12 10.48
N LEU A 75 0.83 -16.24 10.22
CA LEU A 75 1.30 -17.59 10.56
C LEU A 75 2.02 -18.29 9.39
N HIS A 76 1.73 -17.88 8.15
CA HIS A 76 2.21 -18.58 6.95
C HIS A 76 2.83 -17.62 5.91
N PRO A 77 3.87 -16.84 6.25
CA PRO A 77 4.40 -15.76 5.40
C PRO A 77 4.93 -16.22 4.04
N ASN A 78 5.47 -17.43 3.93
CA ASN A 78 5.93 -17.98 2.66
C ASN A 78 4.76 -18.37 1.74
N GLU A 79 3.68 -18.87 2.31
CA GLU A 79 2.46 -19.19 1.57
C GLU A 79 1.77 -17.90 1.13
N PHE A 80 1.64 -16.93 2.04
CA PHE A 80 1.16 -15.59 1.73
C PHE A 80 1.88 -14.98 0.52
N LYS A 81 3.22 -15.01 0.50
CA LYS A 81 4.03 -14.52 -0.62
C LYS A 81 3.72 -15.24 -1.94
N LYS A 82 3.50 -16.55 -1.91
CA LYS A 82 3.14 -17.33 -3.11
C LYS A 82 1.74 -16.96 -3.60
N THR A 83 0.79 -16.77 -2.69
CA THR A 83 -0.60 -16.41 -3.01
C THR A 83 -0.69 -15.04 -3.70
N ILE A 84 0.07 -14.06 -3.23
CA ILE A 84 0.04 -12.70 -3.80
C ILE A 84 0.91 -12.53 -5.06
N ALA A 85 1.87 -13.44 -5.30
CA ALA A 85 2.86 -13.31 -6.37
C ALA A 85 2.28 -13.06 -7.79
N PRO A 86 1.10 -13.62 -8.18
CA PRO A 86 0.53 -13.36 -9.50
C PRO A 86 0.03 -11.93 -9.70
N VAL A 87 -0.22 -11.17 -8.63
CA VAL A 87 -0.82 -9.82 -8.68
C VAL A 87 0.09 -8.73 -8.09
N TYR A 88 1.10 -9.11 -7.30
CA TYR A 88 1.96 -8.17 -6.58
C TYR A 88 3.43 -8.40 -6.90
N LEU A 89 4.06 -7.36 -7.47
CA LEU A 89 5.50 -7.33 -7.73
C LEU A 89 6.15 -6.22 -6.91
N ARG A 90 7.11 -6.59 -6.07
CA ARG A 90 7.96 -5.65 -5.31
C ARG A 90 9.42 -6.07 -5.43
N ARG A 91 10.30 -5.10 -5.65
CA ARG A 91 11.76 -5.26 -5.68
C ARG A 91 12.38 -4.42 -4.56
N ASN A 92 13.37 -4.95 -3.86
CA ASN A 92 14.05 -4.18 -2.81
C ASN A 92 15.14 -3.31 -3.41
N ARG A 93 15.35 -2.10 -2.86
CA ARG A 93 16.46 -1.23 -3.28
C ARG A 93 17.82 -1.93 -3.21
N LYS A 94 18.07 -2.73 -2.17
CA LYS A 94 19.29 -3.54 -2.02
C LYS A 94 19.52 -4.55 -3.16
N GLU A 95 18.45 -5.04 -3.78
CA GLU A 95 18.53 -5.99 -4.90
C GLU A 95 18.83 -5.30 -6.24
N VAL A 96 18.49 -4.01 -6.35
CA VAL A 96 18.53 -3.25 -7.61
C VAL A 96 19.71 -2.27 -7.66
N LEU A 97 20.07 -1.67 -6.53
CA LEU A 97 21.03 -0.57 -6.43
C LEU A 97 22.28 -1.05 -5.67
N LYS A 98 23.12 -1.85 -6.34
CA LYS A 98 24.37 -2.38 -5.78
C LYS A 98 25.47 -1.32 -5.58
N GLU A 99 25.28 -0.14 -6.16
CA GLU A 99 26.31 0.92 -6.25
C GLU A 99 26.11 2.07 -5.25
N LEU A 100 24.99 2.10 -4.53
CA LEU A 100 24.73 3.15 -3.54
C LEU A 100 25.40 2.80 -2.19
N PRO A 101 25.91 3.80 -1.45
CA PRO A 101 26.42 3.59 -0.10
C PRO A 101 25.29 3.09 0.82
N GLU A 102 25.67 2.41 1.90
CA GLU A 102 24.71 2.01 2.92
C GLU A 102 24.02 3.23 3.54
N LEU A 103 22.73 3.09 3.86
CA LEU A 103 21.98 4.14 4.55
C LEU A 103 22.50 4.28 5.99
N GLU A 104 23.06 5.43 6.32
CA GLU A 104 23.46 5.78 7.68
C GLU A 104 22.29 6.45 8.41
N ILE A 105 21.88 5.90 9.56
CA ILE A 105 20.83 6.46 10.42
C ILE A 105 21.49 6.84 11.74
N ILE A 106 21.52 8.14 12.05
CA ILE A 106 22.11 8.68 13.30
C ILE A 106 20.96 9.13 14.20
N PRO A 107 20.55 8.34 15.21
CA PRO A 107 19.54 8.77 16.16
C PRO A 107 20.10 9.88 17.05
N GLN A 108 19.40 11.01 17.12
CA GLN A 108 19.69 12.11 18.04
C GLN A 108 18.56 12.23 19.03
N TRP A 109 18.87 12.03 20.31
CA TRP A 109 17.94 12.23 21.41
C TRP A 109 18.03 13.69 21.85
N MET A 110 16.87 14.30 22.10
CA MET A 110 16.76 15.64 22.65
C MET A 110 15.83 15.59 23.85
N ASP A 111 16.23 16.28 24.92
CA ASP A 111 15.35 16.55 26.05
C ASP A 111 14.38 17.68 25.70
N PHE A 112 13.24 17.74 26.40
CA PHE A 112 12.34 18.87 26.28
C PHE A 112 13.01 20.16 26.75
N GLY A 113 12.74 21.27 26.07
CA GLY A 113 12.94 22.59 26.66
C GLY A 113 11.94 22.83 27.79
N GLU A 114 12.25 23.76 28.70
CA GLU A 114 11.39 24.07 29.87
C GLU A 114 9.93 24.34 29.48
N ASN A 115 9.70 25.15 28.44
CA ASN A 115 8.36 25.48 27.94
C ASN A 115 7.64 24.27 27.31
N GLU A 116 8.38 23.34 26.70
CA GLU A 116 7.80 22.14 26.08
C GLU A 116 7.40 21.14 27.16
N GLN A 117 8.24 21.00 28.19
CA GLN A 117 7.96 20.17 29.35
C GLN A 117 6.70 20.66 30.10
N GLU A 118 6.59 21.96 30.36
CA GLU A 118 5.39 22.52 31.02
C GLU A 118 4.12 22.27 30.19
N ARG A 119 4.21 22.42 28.86
CA ARG A 119 3.08 22.15 27.96
C ARG A 119 2.71 20.68 27.92
N TYR A 120 3.70 19.79 27.95
CA TYR A 120 3.48 18.36 28.01
C TYR A 120 2.79 17.99 29.31
N GLU A 121 3.36 18.37 30.47
CA GLU A 121 2.81 18.08 31.79
C GLU A 121 1.35 18.54 31.92
N ARG A 122 1.02 19.74 31.44
CA ARG A 122 -0.36 20.25 31.42
C ARG A 122 -1.32 19.45 30.52
N ALA A 123 -0.82 18.85 29.45
CA ALA A 123 -1.66 18.10 28.51
C ALA A 123 -1.95 16.67 28.97
N VAL A 124 -1.10 16.09 29.83
CA VAL A 124 -1.27 14.75 30.40
C VAL A 124 -1.79 14.74 31.85
N SER A 125 -1.85 15.90 32.52
CA SER A 125 -2.56 16.09 33.80
C SER A 125 -4.06 16.22 33.62
#